data_AF-A0A7V9C8G4-F1
#
_entry.id   AF-A0A7V9C8G4-F1
#
_cell.length_a   1.000
_cell.length_b   1.000
_cell.length_c   1.000
_cell.angle_alpha   90.00
_cell.angle_beta   90.00
_cell.angle_gamma   90.00
#
_symmetry.space_group_name_H-M   'P 1'
#
loop_
_entity.id
_entity.type
_entity.pdbx_description
1 polymer ?
#
loop_
_entity_poly.entity_id
_entity_poly.type
_entity_poly.pdbx_seq_one_letter_code
_entity_poly.pdbx_strand_id
1 'polypeptide(L)' 'MQKTLPIKKHGVKAHIQILELTKAGSSIEFEIFADQEKIGRIVIGQGSLTWFGKKRKTGKTVSWSRFAEIMDDISYG' A
#
# COMPACT_ATOMS: atom_id res chain seq x y z
N MET A 1 3.04 38.35 1.06
CA MET A 1 3.89 37.20 0.69
C MET A 1 2.99 36.00 0.44
N GLN A 2 2.91 35.50 -0.80
CA GLN A 2 2.13 34.30 -1.10
C GLN A 2 2.92 33.09 -0.56
N LYS A 3 2.30 32.35 0.35
CA LYS A 3 2.88 31.16 0.99
C LYS A 3 2.78 30.02 -0.04
N THR A 4 3.88 29.71 -0.72
CA THR A 4 3.93 28.57 -1.66
C THR A 4 3.63 27.29 -0.86
N LEU A 5 2.44 26.71 -1.07
CA LEU A 5 2.09 25.44 -0.43
C LEU A 5 3.04 24.37 -0.98
N PRO A 6 3.65 23.53 -0.13
CA PRO A 6 4.53 22.48 -0.59
C PRO A 6 3.78 21.55 -1.54
N ILE A 7 4.37 21.28 -2.70
CA ILE A 7 3.81 20.33 -3.67
C ILE A 7 3.76 18.96 -2.98
N LYS A 8 2.56 18.40 -2.85
CA LYS A 8 2.34 17.09 -2.22
C LYS A 8 3.00 16.00 -3.09
N LYS A 9 4.17 15.52 -2.67
CA LYS A 9 4.96 14.49 -3.40
C LYS A 9 4.24 13.14 -3.48
N HIS A 10 3.52 12.77 -2.42
CA HIS A 10 2.81 11.49 -2.34
C HIS A 10 1.33 11.69 -1.99
N GLY A 11 0.47 10.88 -2.63
CA GLY A 11 -0.96 10.82 -2.37
C GLY A 11 -1.41 9.38 -2.20
N VAL A 12 -2.27 9.13 -1.21
CA VAL A 12 -2.84 7.81 -0.92
C VAL A 12 -4.36 7.91 -0.95
N LYS A 13 -5.00 7.04 -1.72
CA LYS A 13 -6.47 6.87 -1.72
C LYS A 13 -6.79 5.48 -1.19
N ALA A 14 -7.69 5.42 -0.22
CA ALA A 14 -8.14 4.16 0.37
C ALA A 14 -9.56 3.85 -0.10
N HIS A 15 -9.77 2.60 -0.54
CA HIS A 15 -11.11 2.07 -0.76
C HIS A 15 -11.43 1.14 0.41
N ILE A 16 -12.27 1.60 1.33
CA ILE A 16 -12.64 0.85 2.53
C ILE A 16 -14.00 0.19 2.27
N GLN A 17 -13.97 -1.11 1.97
CA GLN A 17 -15.16 -1.97 2.03
C GLN A 17 -15.03 -2.88 3.27
N ILE A 18 -15.73 -2.48 4.34
CA ILE A 18 -16.14 -3.29 5.50
C ILE A 18 -15.24 -3.27 6.76
N LEU A 19 -15.92 -2.99 7.86
CA LEU A 19 -15.55 -3.00 9.29
C LEU A 19 -15.28 -4.47 9.71
N GLU A 20 -14.09 -4.73 10.26
CA GLU A 20 -13.52 -6.04 10.64
C GLU A 20 -13.09 -7.01 9.50
N LEU A 21 -11.77 -7.22 9.40
CA LEU A 21 -11.13 -8.21 8.51
C LEU A 21 -11.26 -9.66 9.02
N THR A 22 -12.41 -10.02 9.57
CA THR A 22 -12.64 -11.34 10.23
C THR A 22 -13.16 -12.41 9.26
N LYS A 23 -13.56 -12.03 8.04
CA LYS A 23 -14.01 -12.97 6.99
C LYS A 23 -12.94 -13.17 5.92
N ALA A 24 -12.77 -14.42 5.48
CA ALA A 24 -11.99 -14.75 4.30
C ALA A 24 -12.46 -13.90 3.10
N GLY A 25 -11.52 -13.26 2.42
CA GLY A 25 -11.80 -12.36 1.29
C GLY A 25 -11.99 -10.88 1.64
N SER A 26 -11.97 -10.51 2.92
CA SER A 26 -11.90 -9.09 3.33
C SER A 26 -10.48 -8.56 3.14
N SER A 27 -10.35 -7.38 2.52
CA SER A 27 -9.08 -6.71 2.31
C SER A 27 -9.25 -5.21 2.14
N ILE A 28 -8.21 -4.45 2.49
CA ILE A 28 -8.15 -3.01 2.26
C ILE A 28 -7.23 -2.76 1.07
N GLU A 29 -7.73 -2.04 0.06
CA GLU A 29 -6.95 -1.64 -1.10
C GLU A 29 -6.59 -0.15 -1.03
N PHE A 30 -5.30 0.14 -1.22
CA PHE A 30 -4.82 1.50 -1.40
C PHE A 30 -4.21 1.68 -2.78
N GLU A 31 -4.62 2.74 -3.47
CA GLU A 31 -3.94 3.23 -4.65
C GLU A 31 -2.88 4.25 -4.24
N ILE A 32 -1.64 4.02 -4.69
CA ILE A 32 -0.49 4.85 -4.32
C ILE A 32 -0.08 5.71 -5.51
N PHE A 33 0.04 7.02 -5.29
CA PHE A 33 0.42 8.01 -6.29
C PHE A 33 1.69 8.76 -5.85
N ALA A 34 2.57 9.05 -6.80
CA ALA A 34 3.67 10.00 -6.65
C ALA A 34 3.63 10.99 -7.81
N ASP A 35 3.79 12.28 -7.55
CA ASP A 35 3.73 13.34 -8.57
C ASP A 35 2.46 13.24 -9.44
N GLN A 36 1.32 12.98 -8.77
CA GLN A 36 -0.01 12.74 -9.39
C GLN A 36 -0.12 11.50 -10.28
N GLU A 37 0.95 10.72 -10.41
CA GLU A 37 0.97 9.50 -11.20
C GLU A 37 0.83 8.27 -10.31
N LYS A 38 -0.06 7.34 -10.69
CA LYS A 38 -0.21 6.07 -9.96
C LYS A 38 1.08 5.27 -10.08
N ILE A 39 1.71 4.95 -8.96
CA ILE A 39 2.94 4.13 -8.92
C ILE A 39 2.67 2.66 -8.56
N GLY A 40 1.47 2.39 -8.04
CA GLY A 40 0.99 1.04 -7.83
C GLY A 40 -0.22 1.01 -6.93
N ARG A 41 -0.54 -0.19 -6.46
CA ARG A 41 -1.57 -0.41 -5.45
C ARG A 41 -1.14 -1.51 -4.50
N ILE A 42 -1.62 -1.42 -3.28
CA ILE A 42 -1.36 -2.39 -2.23
C ILE A 42 -2.69 -2.94 -1.71
N VAL A 43 -2.76 -4.25 -1.53
CA VAL A 43 -3.91 -4.94 -0.95
C VAL A 43 -3.46 -5.57 0.36
N ILE A 44 -4.09 -5.17 1.45
CA ILE A 44 -3.84 -5.66 2.82
C ILE A 44 -4.96 -6.63 3.15
N GLY A 45 -4.63 -7.92 3.25
CA GLY A 45 -5.54 -8.97 3.70
C GLY A 45 -5.19 -9.45 5.11
N GLN A 46 -5.97 -10.37 5.65
CA GLN A 46 -5.75 -10.87 7.02
C GLN A 46 -4.35 -11.47 7.26
N GLY A 47 -3.77 -12.16 6.27
CA GLY A 47 -2.49 -12.87 6.42
C GLY A 47 -1.35 -12.36 5.54
N SER A 48 -1.60 -11.36 4.70
CA SER A 48 -0.65 -10.97 3.67
C SER A 48 -0.86 -9.56 3.15
N LEU A 49 0.23 -9.04 2.57
CA LEU A 49 0.27 -7.81 1.79
C LEU A 49 0.58 -8.18 0.35
N THR A 50 -0.18 -7.65 -0.59
CA THR A 50 0.06 -7.84 -2.02
C THR A 50 0.35 -6.51 -2.68
N TRP A 51 1.52 -6.39 -3.31
CA TRP A 51 1.92 -5.24 -4.09
C TRP A 51 1.67 -5.46 -5.59
N PHE A 52 1.04 -4.49 -6.24
CA PHE A 52 0.94 -4.42 -7.70
C PHE A 52 1.63 -3.15 -8.18
N GLY A 53 2.77 -3.30 -8.86
CA GLY A 53 3.47 -2.16 -9.46
C GLY A 53 2.68 -1.51 -10.60
N LYS A 54 2.94 -0.23 -10.87
CA LYS A 54 2.33 0.67 -11.87
C LYS A 54 1.77 0.05 -13.16
N LYS A 55 2.42 -0.95 -13.75
CA LYS A 55 2.01 -1.62 -15.01
C LYS A 55 1.95 -3.15 -14.90
N ARG A 56 1.88 -3.70 -13.69
CA ARG A 56 1.90 -5.15 -13.46
C ARG A 56 0.47 -5.67 -13.30
N LYS A 57 0.13 -6.67 -14.11
CA LYS A 57 -1.15 -7.39 -14.02
C LYS A 57 -1.14 -8.38 -12.84
N THR A 58 0.03 -8.92 -12.51
CA THR A 58 0.22 -9.85 -11.38
C THR A 58 0.81 -9.12 -10.19
N GLY A 59 0.28 -9.42 -9.00
CA GLY A 59 0.79 -8.92 -7.73
C GLY A 59 1.87 -9.82 -7.16
N LYS A 60 2.71 -9.25 -6.29
CA LYS A 60 3.62 -10.02 -5.44
C LYS A 60 3.07 -9.99 -4.02
N THR A 61 2.75 -11.17 -3.51
CA THR A 61 2.21 -11.35 -2.17
C THR A 61 3.33 -11.73 -1.21
N VAL A 62 3.35 -11.09 -0.04
CA VAL A 62 4.22 -11.43 1.09
C VAL A 62 3.34 -11.72 2.30
N SER A 63 3.65 -12.79 3.04
CA SER A 63 3.00 -13.04 4.33
C SER A 63 3.41 -11.98 5.35
N TRP A 64 2.66 -11.84 6.44
CA TRP A 64 3.02 -10.90 7.50
C TRP A 64 4.37 -11.18 8.14
N SER A 65 4.72 -12.44 8.36
CA SER A 65 6.04 -12.82 8.88
C SER A 65 7.15 -12.36 7.94
N ARG A 66 7.00 -12.62 6.63
CA ARG A 66 8.01 -12.22 5.65
C ARG A 66 8.07 -10.70 5.48
N PHE A 67 6.93 -10.02 5.58
CA PHE A 67 6.88 -8.56 5.58
C PHE A 67 7.63 -7.98 6.78
N ALA A 68 7.41 -8.52 7.99
CA ALA A 68 8.12 -8.09 9.19
C ALA A 68 9.64 -8.26 9.05
N GLU A 69 10.10 -9.42 8.58
CA GLU A 69 11.54 -9.66 8.31
C GLU A 69 12.12 -8.61 7.36
N ILE A 70 11.42 -8.29 6.26
CA ILE A 70 11.88 -7.28 5.29
C ILE A 70 11.92 -5.88 5.92
N MET A 71 10.91 -5.54 6.72
CA MET A 71 10.85 -4.23 7.38
C MET A 71 11.90 -4.09 8.46
N ASP A 72 12.19 -5.15 9.22
CA ASP A 72 13.25 -5.17 10.21
C ASP A 72 14.62 -5.00 9.56
N ASP A 73 14.87 -5.69 8.44
CA ASP A 73 16.09 -5.55 7.64
C ASP A 73 16.25 -4.10 7.11
N ILE A 74 15.19 -3.48 6.60
CA ILE A 74 15.23 -2.10 6.10
C ILE A 74 15.42 -1.07 7.22
N SER A 75 14.89 -1.32 8.42
CA SER A 75 14.79 -0.31 9.48
C SER A 75 15.91 -0.41 10.51
N TYR A 76 16.41 -1.62 10.74
CA TYR A 76 17.36 -1.94 11.82
C TYR A 76 18.60 -2.71 11.31
N GLY A 77 18.65 -3.05 10.02
CA GLY A 77 19.77 -3.69 9.33
C GLY A 77 20.68 -2.71 8.60
#